data_AF-A0A3A0GD37-F1
#
_entry.id   AF-A0A3A0GD37-F1
#
_cell.length_a   1.000
_cell.length_b   1.000
_cell.length_c   1.000
_cell.angle_alpha   90.00
_cell.angle_beta   90.00
_cell.angle_gamma   90.00
#
_symmetry.space_group_name_H-M   'P 1'
#
loop_
_entity.id
_entity.type
_entity.pdbx_description
1 polymer ?
#
loop_
_entity_poly.entity_id
_entity_poly.type
_entity_poly.pdbx_seq_one_letter_code
_entity_poly.pdbx_strand_id
1 'polypeptide(L)'
;MFEDLQVDQKTVKRWLTILENLYLVFSVAPYAKNIPRGLVKMRKYYFFDCGQVEGDEGSKLENLVALSILREIDFLRDTQGRKLSLHYVRDKEGATLYR
;
A
#
# COMPACT_ATOMS: atom_id res chain seq x y z
N MET A 1 -4.36 5.82 -14.92
CA MET A 1 -4.23 4.42 -14.47
C MET A 1 -5.36 3.52 -14.95
N PHE A 2 -6.66 3.83 -14.71
CA PHE A 2 -7.75 3.02 -15.27
C PHE A 2 -7.97 3.25 -16.78
N GLU A 3 -7.78 4.48 -17.25
CA GLU A 3 -7.88 4.85 -18.67
C GLU A 3 -6.78 4.21 -19.52
N ASP A 4 -5.60 4.01 -18.95
CA ASP A 4 -4.43 3.43 -19.65
C ASP A 4 -4.60 1.94 -19.96
N LEU A 5 -5.44 1.25 -19.18
CA LEU A 5 -5.63 -0.20 -19.26
C LEU A 5 -6.90 -0.62 -20.03
N GLN A 6 -7.74 0.35 -20.45
CA GLN A 6 -9.02 0.11 -21.16
C GLN A 6 -9.94 -0.95 -20.52
N VAL A 7 -9.82 -1.18 -19.19
CA VAL A 7 -10.65 -2.14 -18.45
C VAL A 7 -11.46 -1.45 -17.36
N ASP A 8 -12.65 -1.99 -17.07
CA ASP A 8 -13.52 -1.48 -16.02
C ASP A 8 -12.85 -1.53 -14.63
N GLN A 9 -13.21 -0.56 -13.77
CA GLN A 9 -12.65 -0.46 -12.42
C GLN A 9 -12.88 -1.71 -11.58
N LYS A 10 -13.99 -2.44 -11.80
CA LYS A 10 -14.27 -3.71 -11.08
C LYS A 10 -13.26 -4.78 -11.43
N THR A 11 -12.83 -4.83 -12.69
CA THR A 11 -11.84 -5.81 -13.16
C THR A 11 -10.48 -5.57 -12.52
N VAL A 12 -10.01 -4.32 -12.50
CA VAL A 12 -8.74 -3.96 -11.84
C VAL A 12 -8.79 -4.26 -10.34
N LYS A 13 -9.88 -3.92 -9.65
CA LYS A 13 -10.05 -4.27 -8.23
C LYS A 13 -9.99 -5.78 -8.01
N ARG A 14 -10.64 -6.58 -8.87
CA ARG A 14 -10.60 -8.03 -8.81
C ARG A 14 -9.17 -8.56 -8.99
N TRP A 15 -8.41 -8.03 -9.95
CA TRP A 15 -7.02 -8.42 -10.15
C TRP A 15 -6.16 -8.09 -8.93
N LEU A 16 -6.31 -6.89 -8.36
CA LEU A 16 -5.58 -6.51 -7.14
C LEU A 16 -5.89 -7.43 -5.97
N THR A 17 -7.17 -7.79 -5.76
CA THR A 17 -7.54 -8.77 -4.74
C THR A 17 -6.92 -10.15 -4.99
N ILE A 18 -6.85 -10.60 -6.25
CA ILE A 18 -6.18 -11.86 -6.59
C ILE A 18 -4.69 -11.78 -6.26
N LEU A 19 -4.01 -10.69 -6.64
CA LEU A 19 -2.58 -10.49 -6.37
C LEU A 19 -2.29 -10.40 -4.86
N GLU A 20 -3.18 -9.77 -4.08
CA GLU A 20 -3.10 -9.73 -2.62
C GLU A 20 -3.24 -11.14 -2.01
N ASN A 21 -4.22 -11.92 -2.45
CA ASN A 21 -4.43 -13.29 -1.96
C ASN A 21 -3.30 -14.24 -2.34
N LEU A 22 -2.58 -13.95 -3.43
CA LEU A 22 -1.39 -14.70 -3.86
C LEU A 22 -0.12 -14.22 -3.14
N TYR A 23 -0.21 -13.27 -2.21
CA TYR A 23 0.95 -12.65 -1.54
C TYR A 23 1.99 -12.11 -2.53
N LEU A 24 1.54 -11.59 -3.68
CA LEU A 24 2.40 -10.90 -4.63
C LEU A 24 2.54 -9.42 -4.27
N VAL A 25 1.42 -8.81 -3.88
CA VAL A 25 1.36 -7.41 -3.45
C VAL A 25 0.58 -7.26 -2.15
N PHE A 26 0.83 -6.18 -1.43
CA PHE A 26 0.01 -5.74 -0.29
C PHE A 26 -0.32 -4.27 -0.43
N SER A 27 -1.44 -3.84 0.17
CA SER A 27 -1.92 -2.48 0.06
C SER A 27 -1.90 -1.71 1.37
N VAL A 28 -1.37 -0.50 1.33
CA VAL A 28 -1.30 0.43 2.46
C VAL A 28 -2.29 1.56 2.22
N ALA A 29 -3.26 1.69 3.11
CA ALA A 29 -4.24 2.77 3.07
C ALA A 29 -3.66 4.07 3.65
N PRO A 30 -4.11 5.25 3.21
CA PRO A 30 -3.74 6.50 3.85
C PRO A 30 -4.28 6.56 5.27
N TYR A 31 -3.50 7.13 6.19
CA TYR A 31 -3.96 7.50 7.52
C TYR A 31 -4.90 8.71 7.40
N ALA A 32 -6.14 8.57 7.85
CA ALA A 32 -7.09 9.68 7.85
C ALA A 32 -7.98 9.60 9.10
N LYS A 33 -7.85 10.60 9.98
CA LYS A 33 -8.60 10.71 11.24
C LYS A 33 -10.09 11.07 11.01
N ASN A 34 -10.39 11.84 9.96
CA ASN A 34 -11.74 12.24 9.53
C ASN A 34 -11.75 12.36 8.00
N ILE A 35 -12.51 11.51 7.29
CA ILE A 35 -12.57 11.52 5.82
C ILE A 35 -13.84 12.24 5.38
N PRO A 36 -13.75 13.43 4.76
CA PRO A 36 -14.87 13.98 4.01
C PRO A 36 -15.26 12.98 2.91
N ARG A 37 -16.54 12.64 2.79
CA ARG A 37 -17.08 11.74 1.75
C ARG A 37 -16.73 12.30 0.37
N GLY A 38 -15.61 11.88 -0.22
CA GLY A 38 -15.15 12.42 -1.50
C GLY A 38 -13.66 12.24 -1.77
N LEU A 39 -12.82 12.17 -0.72
CA LEU A 39 -11.42 11.78 -0.91
C LEU A 39 -11.35 10.27 -1.10
N VAL A 40 -11.41 9.81 -2.35
CA VAL A 40 -11.17 8.41 -2.72
C VAL A 40 -9.82 8.02 -2.13
N LYS A 41 -9.85 7.11 -1.13
CA LYS A 41 -8.67 6.60 -0.44
C LYS A 41 -7.83 5.79 -1.41
N MET A 42 -6.97 6.45 -2.19
CA MET A 42 -6.04 5.74 -3.07
C MET A 42 -5.03 5.01 -2.18
N ARG A 43 -5.12 3.69 -2.17
CA ARG A 43 -4.16 2.81 -1.48
C ARG A 43 -2.87 2.79 -2.30
N LYS A 44 -1.73 2.78 -1.62
CA LYS A 44 -0.45 2.43 -2.24
C LYS A 44 -0.34 0.91 -2.26
N TYR A 45 0.22 0.34 -3.32
CA TYR A 45 0.50 -1.09 -3.42
C TYR A 45 2.01 -1.29 -3.45
N TYR A 46 2.48 -2.31 -2.75
CA TYR A 46 3.88 -2.69 -2.59
C TYR A 46 4.02 -4.19 -2.83
N PHE A 47 5.21 -4.64 -3.21
CA PHE A 47 5.52 -6.04 -3.45
C PHE A 47 6.03 -6.74 -2.19
N PHE A 48 5.64 -8.00 -2.00
CA PHE A 48 6.24 -8.86 -0.98
C PHE A 48 7.68 -9.28 -1.33
N ASP A 49 7.99 -9.42 -2.62
CA ASP A 49 9.34 -9.63 -3.12
C ASP A 49 9.97 -8.30 -3.55
N CYS A 50 10.97 -7.83 -2.81
CA CYS A 50 11.68 -6.59 -3.12
C CYS A 50 12.49 -6.66 -4.42
N GLY A 51 12.82 -7.86 -4.91
CA GLY A 51 13.50 -8.06 -6.19
C GLY A 51 12.62 -7.71 -7.40
N GLN A 52 11.30 -7.73 -7.22
CA GLN A 52 10.31 -7.38 -8.27
C GLN A 52 10.04 -5.86 -8.34
N VAL A 53 10.62 -5.07 -7.45
CA VAL A 53 10.39 -3.61 -7.43
C VAL A 53 11.22 -2.95 -8.53
N GLU A 54 10.54 -2.53 -9.58
CA GLU A 54 11.11 -1.67 -10.62
C GLU A 54 11.13 -0.21 -10.16
N GLY A 55 12.19 0.53 -10.52
CA GLY A 55 12.34 1.94 -10.17
C GLY A 55 13.72 2.28 -9.59
N ASP A 56 13.80 3.49 -9.04
CA ASP A 56 14.99 4.04 -8.39
C ASP A 56 15.22 3.41 -6.99
N GLU A 57 16.38 3.72 -6.39
CA GLU A 57 16.70 3.27 -5.04
C GLU A 57 15.68 3.76 -4.01
N GLY A 58 15.10 4.95 -4.20
CA GLY A 58 14.06 5.49 -3.34
C GLY A 58 12.81 4.61 -3.31
N SER A 59 12.31 4.21 -4.48
CA SER A 59 11.15 3.32 -4.59
C SER A 59 11.40 1.94 -3.96
N LYS A 60 12.60 1.38 -4.16
CA LYS A 60 13.00 0.10 -3.56
C LYS A 60 13.11 0.19 -2.04
N LEU A 61 13.68 1.28 -1.53
CA LEU A 61 13.78 1.54 -0.10
C LEU A 61 12.39 1.71 0.53
N GLU A 62 11.50 2.48 -0.10
CA GLU A 62 10.12 2.67 0.39
C GLU A 62 9.39 1.32 0.50
N ASN A 63 9.49 0.47 -0.54
CA ASN A 63 8.90 -0.86 -0.52
C ASN A 63 9.49 -1.74 0.60
N LEU A 64 10.81 -1.75 0.75
CA LEU A 64 11.50 -2.52 1.78
C LEU A 64 11.06 -2.11 3.19
N VAL A 65 10.97 -0.80 3.45
CA VAL A 65 10.52 -0.26 4.73
C VAL A 65 9.06 -0.59 4.99
N ALA A 66 8.19 -0.44 3.98
CA ALA A 66 6.78 -0.82 4.10
C ALA A 66 6.63 -2.32 4.44
N LEU A 67 7.41 -3.18 3.78
CA LEU A 67 7.42 -4.62 4.02
C LEU A 67 7.95 -4.99 5.41
N SER A 68 9.02 -4.34 5.89
CA SER A 68 9.56 -4.61 7.22
C SER A 68 8.58 -4.25 8.33
N ILE A 69 7.87 -3.12 8.19
CA ILE A 69 6.85 -2.71 9.16
C ILE A 69 5.64 -3.66 9.12
N LEU A 70 5.22 -4.09 7.93
CA LEU A 70 4.14 -5.07 7.80
C LEU A 70 4.48 -6.38 8.51
N ARG A 71 5.70 -6.91 8.32
CA ARG A 71 6.17 -8.13 8.98
C ARG A 71 6.17 -8.00 10.50
N GLU A 72 6.61 -6.87 11.04
CA GLU A 72 6.58 -6.61 12.48
C GLU A 72 5.14 -6.54 13.02
N ILE A 73 4.23 -5.89 12.28
CA ILE A 73 2.82 -5.85 12.64
C ILE A 73 2.21 -7.25 12.67
N ASP A 74 2.48 -8.06 11.65
CA ASP A 74 1.98 -9.43 11.57
C ASP A 74 2.58 -10.31 12.68
N PHE A 75 3.88 -10.16 12.97
CA PHE A 75 4.52 -10.81 14.11
C PHE A 75 3.86 -10.46 15.44
N LEU A 76 3.64 -9.16 15.73
CA LEU A 76 2.97 -8.71 16.96
C LEU A 76 1.51 -9.15 17.02
N ARG A 77 0.84 -9.24 15.88
CA ARG A 77 -0.53 -9.75 15.79
C ARG A 77 -0.60 -11.22 16.14
N ASP A 78 0.28 -12.02 15.56
CA ASP A 78 0.26 -13.48 15.69
C ASP A 78 0.80 -13.95 17.05
N THR A 79 1.80 -13.26 17.59
CA THR A 79 2.42 -13.65 18.87
C THR A 79 1.79 -13.00 20.10
N GLN A 80 1.30 -11.76 19.98
CA GLN A 80 0.79 -10.98 21.12
C GLN A 80 -0.69 -10.61 20.99
N GLY A 81 -1.37 -11.02 19.91
CA GLY A 81 -2.77 -10.68 19.68
C GLY A 81 -3.02 -9.18 19.42
N ARG A 82 -1.97 -8.41 19.11
CA ARG A 82 -2.07 -6.95 18.94
C ARG A 82 -2.78 -6.59 17.63
N LYS A 83 -3.77 -5.70 17.71
CA LYS A 83 -4.49 -5.18 16.54
C LYS A 83 -3.83 -3.90 16.04
N LEU A 84 -2.81 -4.07 15.19
CA LEU A 84 -2.08 -2.97 14.54
C LEU A 84 -2.38 -2.95 13.04
N SER A 85 -2.33 -1.77 12.43
CA SER A 85 -2.52 -1.55 10.99
C SER A 85 -1.49 -0.58 10.43
N LEU A 86 -1.01 -0.89 9.22
CA LEU A 86 -0.06 -0.05 8.50
C LEU A 86 -0.79 0.99 7.66
N HIS A 87 -0.43 2.26 7.84
CA HIS A 87 -0.97 3.38 7.09
C HIS A 87 0.15 4.34 6.65
N TYR A 88 0.01 4.94 5.47
CA TYR A 88 0.91 6.00 5.02
C TYR A 88 0.31 7.37 5.37
N VAL A 89 1.15 8.34 5.70
CA VAL A 89 0.71 9.71 5.95
C VAL A 89 0.67 10.46 4.63
N ARG A 90 -0.41 11.22 4.40
CA ARG A 90 -0.55 12.10 3.24
C ARG A 90 -0.77 13.52 3.74
N ASP A 91 0.13 14.42 3.39
CA ASP A 91 -0.08 15.84 3.65
C ASP A 91 -1.07 16.44 2.64
N LYS A 92 -1.76 17.49 3.10
CA LYS A 92 -2.83 18.19 2.35
C LYS A 92 -2.37 18.77 1.01
N GLU A 93 -1.07 18.90 0.79
CA GLU A 93 -0.51 19.60 -0.38
C GLU A 93 -0.09 18.70 -1.54
N GLY A 94 -0.18 17.37 -1.42
CA GLY A 94 0.09 16.48 -2.55
C GLY A 94 1.52 16.53 -3.12
N ALA A 95 2.44 17.22 -2.45
CA ALA A 95 3.86 17.22 -2.78
C ALA A 95 4.60 16.20 -1.90
N THR A 96 5.15 15.17 -2.52
CA THR A 96 6.17 14.31 -1.89
C THR A 96 7.42 15.16 -1.69
N LEU A 97 7.64 15.70 -0.50
CA LEU A 97 8.90 16.36 -0.13
C LEU A 97 9.72 15.41 0.74
N TYR A 98 10.93 15.10 0.28
CA TYR A 98 11.96 14.48 1.09
C TYR A 98 12.37 15.46 2.19
N ARG A 99 11.99 15.18 3.44
CA ARG A 99 12.61 15.74 4.65
C ARG A 99 12.72 14.66 5.71
#